data_AF-A0A353R8H6-F1
#
_entry.id   AF-A0A353R8H6-F1
#
_cell.length_a   1.000
_cell.length_b   1.000
_cell.length_c   1.000
_cell.angle_alpha   90.00
_cell.angle_beta   90.00
_cell.angle_gamma   90.00
#
_symmetry.space_group_name_H-M   'P 1'
#
loop_
_entity.id
_entity.type
_entity.pdbx_description
1 polymer ?
#
loop_
_entity_poly.entity_id
_entity_poly.type
_entity_poly.pdbx_seq_one_letter_code
_entity_poly.pdbx_strand_id
1 'polypeptide(L)' 'MIVTRDRLTTLMVTHSMQQAVNMGDRIIMIHNGRVAYDFKGEYKKRLKVNDLLALFDDLRRKDAIDVSVAALLTHNYV' A
#
# COMPACT_ATOMS: atom_id res chain seq x y z
N MET A 1 -1.89 -13.61 19.68
CA MET A 1 -2.98 -12.61 19.69
C MET A 1 -4.30 -13.31 19.96
N ILE A 2 -5.32 -12.63 20.49
CA ILE A 2 -6.67 -13.20 20.64
C ILE A 2 -7.21 -13.71 19.29
N VAL A 3 -6.95 -12.96 18.22
CA VAL A 3 -7.30 -13.32 16.83
C VAL A 3 -6.81 -14.72 16.45
N THR A 4 -5.54 -15.04 16.73
CA THR A 4 -4.96 -16.35 16.40
C THR A 4 -5.48 -17.47 17.30
N ARG A 5 -5.74 -17.15 18.58
CA ARG A 5 -6.26 -18.13 19.56
C ARG A 5 -7.69 -18.55 19.22
N ASP A 6 -8.54 -17.58 18.90
CA ASP A 6 -9.98 -17.77 18.71
C ASP A 6 -10.36 -17.96 17.22
N ARG A 7 -9.34 -18.03 16.33
CA ARG A 7 -9.46 -18.20 14.87
C ARG A 7 -10.39 -17.20 14.20
N LEU A 8 -10.28 -15.94 14.59
CA LEU A 8 -11.13 -14.87 14.07
C LEU A 8 -10.58 -14.37 12.73
N THR A 9 -11.45 -14.23 11.73
CA THR A 9 -11.13 -13.41 10.55
C THR A 9 -11.14 -11.95 10.97
N THR A 10 -10.06 -11.23 10.70
CA THR A 10 -9.91 -9.84 11.15
C THR A 10 -9.26 -9.01 10.07
N LEU A 11 -9.78 -7.80 9.86
CA LEU A 11 -9.19 -6.78 9.01
C LEU A 11 -8.80 -5.59 9.89
N MET A 12 -7.57 -5.11 9.71
CA MET A 12 -7.08 -3.90 10.36
C MET A 12 -6.75 -2.87 9.28
N VAL A 13 -7.23 -1.64 9.47
CA VAL A 13 -6.83 -0.49 8.66
C VAL A 13 -5.90 0.36 9.51
N THR A 14 -4.70 0.65 9.01
CA THR A 14 -3.70 1.45 9.74
C THR A 14 -2.95 2.38 8.80
N HIS A 15 -2.52 3.52 9.33
CA HIS A 15 -1.55 4.42 8.67
C HIS A 15 -0.11 4.13 9.12
N SER A 16 0.10 3.23 10.08
CA SER A 16 1.41 2.86 10.58
C SER A 16 2.01 1.72 9.77
N MET A 17 3.06 2.03 9.00
CA MET A 17 3.83 1.01 8.27
C MET A 17 4.43 -0.04 9.21
N GLN A 18 4.83 0.38 10.42
CA GLN A 18 5.37 -0.53 11.43
C GLN A 18 4.33 -1.56 11.88
N GLN A 19 3.08 -1.14 12.09
CA GLN A 19 1.99 -2.07 12.43
C GLN A 19 1.66 -2.99 11.25
N ALA A 20 1.63 -2.46 10.02
CA ALA A 20 1.36 -3.25 8.82
C ALA A 20 2.38 -4.41 8.66
N VAL A 21 3.66 -4.14 8.87
CA VAL A 21 4.72 -5.17 8.80
C VAL A 21 4.60 -6.18 9.95
N ASN A 22 4.34 -5.72 11.17
CA ASN A 22 4.42 -6.59 12.36
C ASN A 22 3.16 -7.41 12.60
N MET A 23 2.00 -6.96 12.12
CA MET A 23 0.70 -7.57 12.45
C MET A 23 0.09 -8.27 11.25
N GLY A 24 -0.78 -9.25 11.51
CA GLY A 24 -1.45 -10.03 10.48
C GLY A 24 -0.51 -10.94 9.68
N ASP A 25 -1.12 -11.67 8.76
CA ASP A 25 -0.53 -12.66 7.85
C ASP A 25 -0.52 -12.19 6.39
N ARG A 26 -1.23 -11.10 6.10
CA ARG A 26 -1.34 -10.46 4.79
C ARG A 26 -1.33 -8.93 4.92
N ILE A 27 -0.75 -8.24 3.95
CA ILE A 27 -0.82 -6.79 3.80
C ILE A 27 -1.43 -6.49 2.44
N ILE A 28 -2.45 -5.63 2.40
CA ILE A 28 -3.04 -5.12 1.18
C ILE A 28 -2.83 -3.61 1.14
N MET A 29 -2.06 -3.12 0.18
CA MET A 29 -1.94 -1.68 -0.08
C MET A 29 -2.98 -1.28 -1.14
N ILE A 30 -3.78 -0.27 -0.81
CA ILE A 30 -4.82 0.25 -1.68
C ILE A 30 -4.38 1.62 -2.19
N HIS A 31 -4.56 1.85 -3.48
CA HIS A 31 -4.31 3.13 -4.14
C HIS A 31 -5.42 3.43 -5.15
N ASN A 32 -6.00 4.64 -5.12
CA ASN A 32 -7.09 5.07 -6.01
C ASN A 32 -8.24 4.03 -6.15
N GLY A 33 -8.67 3.46 -5.02
CA GLY A 33 -9.76 2.49 -4.96
C GLY A 33 -9.42 1.09 -5.49
N ARG A 34 -8.15 0.82 -5.81
CA ARG A 34 -7.67 -0.47 -6.34
C ARG A 34 -6.60 -1.07 -5.43
N VAL A 35 -6.48 -2.40 -5.46
CA VAL A 35 -5.37 -3.09 -4.80
C VAL A 35 -4.10 -2.82 -5.61
N ALA A 36 -3.18 -2.03 -5.05
CA ALA A 36 -1.88 -1.75 -5.64
C ALA A 36 -0.91 -2.89 -5.36
N TYR A 37 -0.89 -3.38 -4.11
CA TYR A 37 -0.03 -4.48 -3.68
C TYR A 37 -0.74 -5.42 -2.73
N ASP A 38 -0.35 -6.70 -2.79
CA ASP A 38 -0.90 -7.78 -1.98
C ASP A 38 0.23 -8.72 -1.55
N PHE A 39 0.62 -8.65 -0.27
CA PHE A 39 1.71 -9.44 0.30
C PHE A 39 1.16 -10.52 1.23
N LYS A 40 1.56 -11.77 1.00
CA LYS A 40 1.10 -12.94 1.78
C LYS A 40 2.27 -13.83 2.20
N GLY A 41 2.06 -14.59 3.27
CA GLY A 41 2.95 -15.69 3.67
C GLY A 41 4.40 -15.25 3.87
N GLU A 42 5.35 -16.00 3.31
CA GLU A 42 6.79 -15.75 3.47
C GLU A 42 7.24 -14.39 2.91
N TYR A 43 6.57 -13.88 1.87
CA TYR A 43 6.89 -12.55 1.34
C TYR A 43 6.56 -11.46 2.36
N LYS A 44 5.40 -11.55 3.02
CA LYS A 44 5.02 -10.62 4.10
C LYS A 44 5.99 -10.68 5.27
N LYS A 45 6.48 -11.87 5.63
CA LYS A 45 7.43 -12.04 6.74
C LYS A 45 8.79 -11.38 6.50
N ARG A 46 9.20 -11.26 5.23
CA ARG A 46 10.47 -10.63 4.85
C ARG A 46 10.37 -9.12 4.63
N LEU A 47 9.15 -8.59 4.51
CA LEU A 47 8.91 -7.17 4.28
C LEU A 47 9.39 -6.34 5.48
N LYS A 48 10.06 -5.22 5.17
CA LYS A 48 10.48 -4.21 6.14
C LYS A 48 9.70 -2.93 5.92
N VAL A 49 9.72 -2.07 6.93
CA VAL A 49 9.06 -0.76 6.89
C VAL A 49 9.56 0.08 5.71
N ASN A 50 10.87 0.07 5.44
CA ASN A 50 11.46 0.83 4.34
C ASN A 50 10.96 0.37 2.96
N ASP A 51 10.64 -0.92 2.80
CA ASP A 51 10.11 -1.44 1.54
C ASP A 51 8.71 -0.87 1.27
N LEU A 52 7.86 -0.82 2.30
CA LEU A 52 6.53 -0.21 2.19
C LEU A 52 6.60 1.29 1.93
N LEU A 53 7.53 2.00 2.57
CA LEU A 53 7.76 3.43 2.32
C LEU A 53 8.18 3.69 0.88
N ALA A 54 9.11 2.89 0.35
CA ALA A 54 9.56 3.02 -1.04
C ALA A 54 8.41 2.78 -2.04
N LEU A 55 7.57 1.77 -1.80
CA LEU A 55 6.38 1.51 -2.62
C LEU A 55 5.37 2.66 -2.55
N PHE A 56 5.16 3.22 -1.36
CA PHE A 56 4.27 4.35 -1.17
C PHE A 56 4.78 5.60 -1.90
N ASP A 57 6.09 5.85 -1.86
CA ASP A 57 6.72 6.96 -2.58
C ASP A 57 6.62 6.81 -4.10
N ASP A 58 6.80 5.59 -4.63
CA ASP A 58 6.62 5.29 -6.05
C ASP A 58 5.17 5.54 -6.51
N LEU A 59 4.19 5.11 -5.72
CA LEU A 59 2.77 5.36 -6.00
C LEU A 59 2.48 6.87 -6.06
N ARG A 60 2.95 7.65 -5.08
CA ARG A 60 2.78 9.11 -5.06
C ARG A 60 3.45 9.79 -6.25
N ARG A 61 4.62 9.33 -6.66
CA ARG A 61 5.33 9.89 -7.82
C ARG A 61 4.55 9.68 -9.11
N LYS A 62 3.93 8.50 -9.27
CA LYS A 62 3.09 8.20 -10.44
C LYS A 62 1.89 9.13 -10.53
N ASP A 63 1.23 9.42 -9.41
CA ASP A 63 0.11 10.39 -9.39
C ASP A 63 0.56 11.80 -9.81
N ALA A 64 1.73 12.25 -9.32
CA ALA A 64 2.25 13.58 -9.67
C ALA A 64 2.59 13.69 -11.17
N ILE A 65 3.11 12.62 -11.78
CA ILE A 65 3.38 12.57 -13.23
C ILE A 65 2.07 12.63 -14.00
N ASP A 66 1.05 11.84 -13.63
CA ASP A 66 -0.25 11.84 -14.30
C ASP A 66 -0.89 13.24 -14.33
N VAL A 67 -0.94 13.92 -13.17
CA VAL A 67 -1.50 15.27 -13.06
C VAL A 67 -0.73 16.29 -13.92
N SER A 68 0.60 16.22 -13.94
CA SER A 68 1.41 17.16 -14.74
C SER A 68 1.29 16.91 -16.25
N VAL A 69 1.19 15.64 -16.68
CA VAL A 69 0.94 15.28 -18.08
C VAL A 69 -0.45 15.73 -18.52
N ALA A 70 -1.47 15.50 -17.69
CA ALA A 70 -2.83 15.97 -17.95
C ALA A 70 -2.88 17.51 -18.09
N ALA A 71 -2.16 18.23 -17.23
CA ALA A 71 -2.05 19.70 -17.30
C ALA A 71 -1.35 20.17 -18.60
N LEU A 72 -0.25 19.52 -19.00
CA LEU A 72 0.46 19.84 -20.26
C LEU A 72 -0.41 19.61 -21.49
N LEU A 73 -1.18 18.52 -21.52
CA LEU A 73 -2.13 18.25 -22.62
C LEU A 73 -3.22 19.31 -22.70
N THR A 74 -3.69 19.81 -21.56
CA THR A 74 -4.71 20.87 -21.52
C THR A 74 -4.17 22.21 -22.03
N HIS A 75 -2.87 22.48 -21.84
CA HIS A 75 -2.25 23.77 -22.21
C HIS A 75 -1.78 23.85 -23.67
N ASN A 76 -1.47 22.71 -24.31
CA ASN A 76 -0.95 22.67 -25.68
C ASN A 76 -1.99 22.28 -26.75
N TYR A 77 -3.20 21.90 -26.36
CA TYR A 77 -4.27 21.48 -27.28
C TYR A 77 -5.56 22.33 -27.18
N VAL A 78 -5.46 23.53 -26.61
CA VAL A 78 -6.50 24.58 -26.72
C VAL A 78 -5.89 25.81 -27.38
#